data_AF-A0A962H645-F1
#
_entry.id   AF-A0A962H645-F1
#
_cell.length_a   1.000
_cell.length_b   1.000
_cell.length_c   1.000
_cell.angle_alpha   90.00
_cell.angle_beta   90.00
_cell.angle_gamma   90.00
#
_symmetry.space_group_name_H-M   'P 1'
#
loop_
_entity.id
_entity.type
_entity.pdbx_description
1 polymer ?
#
loop_
_entity_poly.entity_id
_entity_poly.type
_entity_poly.pdbx_seq_one_letter_code
_entity_poly.pdbx_strand_id
1 'polypeptide(L)'
;MARAMFYMDIRYEGGVHGITNAPEPDLRLTNDPSLIVSTGGNAPVGYMGILDTLLQWHAQDPVTPAEVVRNEVIFSFQGNRNPFIDHPEWVGCIYQNVGCGGPLPDNIFADQFED
;
A
#
# COMPACT_ATOMS: atom_id res chain seq x y z
N MET A 1 -6.89 -6.93 -6.71
CA MET A 1 -5.48 -6.68 -7.15
C MET A 1 -4.99 -5.26 -6.86
N ALA A 2 -5.77 -4.20 -7.13
CA ALA A 2 -5.35 -2.81 -6.88
C ALA A 2 -4.94 -2.52 -5.42
N ARG A 3 -5.67 -3.09 -4.45
CA ARG A 3 -5.39 -2.96 -3.01
C ARG A 3 -4.00 -3.43 -2.59
N ALA A 4 -3.42 -4.41 -3.27
CA ALA A 4 -2.06 -4.85 -2.98
C ALA A 4 -1.04 -3.78 -3.41
N MET A 5 -1.26 -3.10 -4.54
CA MET A 5 -0.37 -2.04 -5.01
C MET A 5 -0.42 -0.81 -4.09
N PHE A 6 -1.60 -0.41 -3.63
CA PHE A 6 -1.72 0.67 -2.64
C PHE A 6 -1.00 0.34 -1.34
N TYR A 7 -1.09 -0.92 -0.90
CA TYR A 7 -0.38 -1.38 0.29
C TYR A 7 1.14 -1.30 0.12
N MET A 8 1.66 -1.69 -1.04
CA MET A 8 3.10 -1.60 -1.31
C MET A 8 3.60 -0.15 -1.32
N ASP A 9 2.82 0.80 -1.85
CA ASP A 9 3.17 2.23 -1.88
C ASP A 9 3.34 2.81 -0.47
N ILE A 10 2.38 2.53 0.42
CA ILE A 10 2.43 3.03 1.81
C ILE A 10 3.38 2.25 2.71
N ARG A 11 3.65 0.98 2.41
CA ARG A 11 4.53 0.12 3.22
C ARG A 11 5.99 0.44 2.96
N TYR A 12 6.31 0.78 1.72
CA TYR A 12 7.67 0.93 1.23
C TYR A 12 7.91 2.39 0.87
N GLU A 13 8.05 3.25 1.88
CA GLU A 13 8.44 4.66 1.70
C GLU A 13 9.97 4.85 1.63
N GLY A 14 10.72 3.75 1.69
CA GLY A 14 12.18 3.73 1.77
C GLY A 14 12.72 3.96 3.18
N GLY A 15 14.04 3.90 3.33
CA GLY A 15 14.72 4.10 4.60
C GLY A 15 15.41 2.84 5.09
N VAL A 16 15.35 2.59 6.41
CA VAL A 16 15.93 1.41 7.04
C VAL A 16 14.92 0.79 7.99
N HIS A 17 14.75 -0.52 7.87
CA HIS A 17 13.83 -1.28 8.71
C HIS A 17 14.25 -1.18 10.19
N GLY A 18 13.31 -0.84 11.07
CA GLY A 18 13.57 -0.45 12.46
C GLY A 18 14.22 -1.55 13.32
N ILE A 19 14.01 -2.82 12.95
CA ILE A 19 14.52 -3.98 13.70
C ILE A 19 15.81 -4.54 13.09
N THR A 20 15.84 -4.68 11.76
CA THR A 20 16.91 -5.39 11.03
C THR A 20 17.98 -4.45 10.50
N ASN A 21 17.74 -3.14 10.51
CA ASN A 21 18.58 -2.11 9.88
C ASN A 21 18.84 -2.35 8.38
N ALA A 22 18.04 -3.20 7.72
CA ALA A 22 18.14 -3.43 6.29
C ALA A 22 17.58 -2.23 5.53
N PRO A 23 18.19 -1.82 4.40
CA PRO A 23 17.64 -0.77 3.55
C PRO A 23 16.31 -1.23 2.95
N GLU A 24 15.29 -0.40 3.07
CA GLU A 24 13.99 -0.64 2.48
C GLU A 24 13.87 0.09 1.14
N PRO A 25 13.21 -0.53 0.13
CA PRO A 25 12.90 0.16 -1.11
C PRO A 25 11.85 1.25 -0.88
N ASP A 26 11.93 2.33 -1.65
CA ASP A 26 10.86 3.33 -1.80
C ASP A 26 10.09 2.98 -3.07
N LEU A 27 8.82 2.60 -2.95
CA LEU A 27 7.95 2.25 -4.06
C LEU A 27 6.84 3.27 -4.16
N ARG A 28 6.63 3.83 -5.36
CA ARG A 28 5.63 4.90 -5.57
C ARG A 28 4.69 4.64 -6.72
N LEU A 29 3.40 4.87 -6.49
CA LEU A 29 2.43 4.95 -7.57
C LEU A 29 2.59 6.26 -8.36
N THR A 30 2.40 6.19 -9.68
CA THR A 30 2.51 7.38 -10.55
C THR A 30 1.46 7.35 -11.66
N ASN A 31 1.17 8.51 -12.25
CA ASN A 31 0.42 8.60 -13.51
C ASN A 31 1.31 8.82 -14.73
N ASP A 32 2.62 8.93 -14.53
CA ASP A 32 3.60 9.05 -15.62
C ASP A 32 4.18 7.67 -15.97
N PRO A 33 3.76 7.04 -17.09
CA PRO A 33 4.26 5.74 -17.48
C PRO A 33 5.75 5.74 -17.84
N SER A 34 6.35 6.91 -18.12
CA SER A 34 7.78 7.00 -18.44
C SER A 34 8.68 6.78 -17.22
N LEU A 35 8.13 6.90 -16.02
CA LEU A 35 8.84 6.63 -14.77
C LEU A 35 8.79 5.14 -14.39
N ILE A 36 7.79 4.39 -14.88
CA ILE A 36 7.62 2.95 -14.65
C ILE A 36 8.57 2.18 -15.57
N VAL A 37 9.85 2.25 -15.25
CA VAL A 37 10.92 1.61 -16.01
C VAL A 37 11.67 0.61 -15.15
N SER A 38 12.20 -0.43 -15.78
CA SER A 38 13.15 -1.31 -15.10
C SER A 38 14.41 -0.51 -14.80
N THR A 39 14.54 -0.05 -13.56
CA THR A 39 15.77 0.54 -13.06
C THR A 39 16.75 -0.59 -12.81
N GLY A 40 17.85 -0.63 -13.56
CA GLY A 40 18.94 -1.57 -13.27
C GLY A 40 19.57 -1.22 -11.90
N GLY A 41 19.43 -2.12 -10.92
CA GLY A 41 19.95 -1.95 -9.56
C GLY A 41 18.90 -1.49 -8.53
N ASN A 42 19.30 -1.43 -7.26
CA ASN A 42 18.51 -0.89 -6.14
C ASN A 42 18.38 0.63 -6.27
N ALA A 43 17.55 1.09 -7.20
CA ALA A 43 17.25 2.50 -7.33
C ALA A 43 16.64 3.02 -6.02
N PRO A 44 16.94 4.27 -5.63
CA PRO A 44 16.44 4.83 -4.38
C PRO A 44 14.91 5.01 -4.39
N VAL A 45 14.28 5.07 -5.57
CA VAL A 45 12.82 5.11 -5.76
C VAL A 45 12.45 4.23 -6.95
N GLY A 46 11.50 3.32 -6.76
CA GLY A 46 10.90 2.49 -7.80
C GLY A 46 9.47 2.94 -8.08
N TYR A 47 9.20 3.42 -9.29
CA TYR A 47 7.84 3.77 -9.70
C TYR A 47 7.10 2.54 -10.23
N MET A 48 5.86 2.36 -9.79
CA MET A 48 5.06 1.18 -10.12
C MET A 48 3.61 1.54 -10.37
N GLY A 49 2.98 0.91 -11.37
CA GLY A 49 1.54 1.05 -11.63
C GLY A 49 1.07 2.46 -12.04
N ILE A 50 -0.06 2.51 -12.74
CA ILE A 50 -0.74 3.77 -13.06
C ILE A 50 -1.77 4.05 -11.98
N LEU A 51 -1.58 5.11 -11.19
CA LEU A 51 -2.41 5.44 -10.03
C LEU A 51 -3.90 5.53 -10.42
N ASP A 52 -4.23 6.29 -11.46
CA ASP A 52 -5.61 6.48 -11.90
C ASP A 52 -6.28 5.15 -12.33
N THR A 53 -5.52 4.28 -13.00
CA THR A 53 -5.99 2.95 -13.39
C THR A 53 -6.26 2.07 -12.17
N LEU A 54 -5.36 2.10 -11.17
CA LEU A 54 -5.53 1.34 -9.93
C LEU A 54 -6.72 1.84 -9.12
N LEU A 55 -6.94 3.16 -9.07
CA LEU A 55 -8.12 3.77 -8.45
C LEU A 55 -9.41 3.31 -9.15
N GLN A 56 -9.41 3.29 -10.48
CA GLN A 56 -10.54 2.78 -11.25
C GLN A 56 -10.82 1.30 -10.95
N TRP A 57 -9.78 0.46 -10.98
CA TRP A 57 -9.93 -0.97 -10.72
C TRP A 57 -10.40 -1.24 -9.29
N HIS A 58 -9.92 -0.48 -8.30
CA HIS A 58 -10.39 -0.58 -6.92
C HIS A 58 -11.88 -0.26 -6.80
N ALA A 59 -12.36 0.79 -7.48
CA ALA A 59 -13.77 1.13 -7.48
C ALA A 59 -14.65 0.08 -8.18
N GLN A 60 -14.09 -0.65 -9.15
CA GLN A 60 -14.78 -1.70 -9.91
C GLN A 60 -14.77 -3.07 -9.23
N ASP A 61 -13.87 -3.31 -8.28
CA ASP A 61 -13.66 -4.59 -7.59
C ASP A 61 -13.81 -4.43 -6.07
N PRO A 62 -15.05 -4.35 -5.54
CA PRO A 62 -15.28 -4.21 -4.10
C PRO A 62 -14.67 -5.37 -3.31
N VAL A 63 -14.30 -5.11 -2.05
CA VAL A 63 -13.77 -6.15 -1.15
C VAL A 63 -14.78 -7.27 -0.96
N THR A 64 -14.32 -8.49 -1.14
CA THR A 64 -15.12 -9.70 -0.95
C THR A 64 -14.87 -10.33 0.43
N PRO A 65 -15.83 -11.08 0.99
CA PRO A 65 -15.63 -11.81 2.26
C PRO A 65 -14.43 -12.77 2.22
N ALA A 66 -14.13 -13.36 1.06
CA ALA A 66 -12.98 -14.24 0.90
C ALA A 66 -11.64 -13.48 1.03
N GLU A 67 -11.57 -12.24 0.57
CA GLU A 67 -10.39 -11.38 0.76
C GLU A 67 -10.17 -11.04 2.23
N VAL A 68 -11.24 -10.73 2.97
CA VAL A 68 -11.16 -10.46 4.42
C VAL A 68 -10.63 -11.69 5.16
N VAL A 69 -11.17 -12.88 4.88
CA VAL A 69 -10.70 -14.13 5.50
C VAL A 69 -9.23 -14.39 5.15
N ARG A 70 -8.82 -14.14 3.90
CA ARG A 70 -7.42 -14.29 3.50
C ARG A 70 -6.51 -13.30 4.25
N ASN A 71 -6.95 -12.06 4.42
CA ASN A 71 -6.21 -11.02 5.14
C ASN A 71 -6.01 -11.41 6.61
N GLU A 72 -7.05 -11.96 7.26
CA GLU A 72 -7.00 -12.49 8.63
C GLU A 72 -6.00 -13.64 8.76
N VAL A 73 -6.05 -14.60 7.83
CA VAL A 73 -5.14 -15.74 7.84
C VAL A 73 -3.69 -15.27 7.67
N ILE A 74 -3.41 -14.38 6.71
CA ILE A 74 -2.05 -13.86 6.50
C ILE A 74 -1.54 -13.11 7.73
N PHE A 75 -2.38 -12.25 8.32
CA PHE A 75 -2.05 -11.52 9.55
C PHE A 75 -1.65 -12.47 10.69
N SER A 76 -2.37 -13.59 10.85
CA SER A 76 -2.05 -14.58 11.89
C SER A 76 -0.66 -15.22 11.75
N PHE A 77 -0.04 -15.16 10.56
CA PHE A 77 1.30 -15.70 10.31
C PHE A 77 2.39 -14.62 10.23
N GLN A 78 2.09 -13.46 9.64
CA GLN A 78 3.08 -12.44 9.31
C GLN A 78 3.08 -11.25 10.27
N GLY A 79 2.06 -11.08 11.10
CA GLY A 79 1.91 -9.92 11.97
C GLY A 79 1.40 -8.68 11.24
N ASN A 80 1.62 -8.56 9.92
CA ASN A 80 1.13 -7.45 9.11
C ASN A 80 -0.14 -7.80 8.30
N ARG A 81 -0.91 -6.76 7.99
CA ARG A 81 -2.22 -6.84 7.33
C ARG A 81 -2.34 -5.76 6.24
N ASN A 82 -3.12 -6.01 5.19
CA ASN A 82 -3.46 -4.95 4.23
C ASN A 82 -4.66 -4.12 4.76
N PRO A 83 -4.48 -2.84 5.14
CA PRO A 83 -5.55 -2.00 5.67
C PRO A 83 -6.63 -1.68 4.64
N PHE A 84 -6.31 -1.70 3.35
CA PHE A 84 -7.29 -1.40 2.28
C PHE A 84 -8.30 -2.52 2.04
N ILE A 85 -8.11 -3.69 2.65
CA ILE A 85 -9.11 -4.76 2.68
C ILE A 85 -10.13 -4.49 3.79
N ASP A 86 -9.69 -4.00 4.95
CA ASP A 86 -10.56 -3.73 6.08
C ASP A 86 -11.26 -2.36 5.94
N HIS A 87 -10.55 -1.38 5.38
CA HIS A 87 -10.97 0.00 5.18
C HIS A 87 -10.71 0.45 3.72
N PRO A 88 -11.48 -0.05 2.74
CA PRO A 88 -11.32 0.31 1.34
C PRO A 88 -11.55 1.80 1.05
N GLU A 89 -12.24 2.52 1.93
CA GLU A 89 -12.46 3.97 1.87
C GLU A 89 -11.16 4.78 2.03
N TRP A 90 -10.13 4.23 2.68
CA TRP A 90 -8.87 4.94 2.89
C TRP A 90 -8.07 5.17 1.61
N VAL A 91 -8.38 4.45 0.53
CA VAL A 91 -7.81 4.73 -0.78
C VAL A 91 -8.19 6.13 -1.26
N GLY A 92 -9.47 6.52 -1.12
CA GLY A 92 -9.92 7.86 -1.51
C GLY A 92 -9.32 8.97 -0.64
N CYS A 93 -9.11 8.64 0.63
CA CYS A 93 -8.41 9.49 1.58
C CYS A 93 -6.99 9.85 1.17
N ILE A 94 -6.19 8.83 0.91
CA ILE A 94 -4.76 8.98 0.67
C ILE A 94 -4.49 9.51 -0.73
N TYR A 95 -5.20 9.00 -1.74
CA TYR A 95 -4.88 9.24 -3.15
C TYR A 95 -5.82 10.21 -3.87
N GLN A 96 -7.02 10.48 -3.33
CA GLN A 96 -8.02 11.32 -3.99
C GLN A 96 -8.39 12.56 -3.16
N ASN A 97 -7.71 12.79 -2.04
CA ASN A 97 -7.91 13.93 -1.14
C ASN A 97 -9.37 14.06 -0.66
N VAL A 98 -10.07 12.92 -0.55
CA VAL A 98 -11.42 12.83 -0.01
C VAL A 98 -11.31 12.91 1.51
N GLY A 99 -12.05 13.82 2.14
CA GLY A 99 -11.91 14.07 3.58
C GLY A 99 -12.10 12.81 4.44
N CYS A 100 -11.12 12.53 5.31
CA CYS A 100 -10.98 11.24 6.01
C CYS A 100 -11.68 11.12 7.36
N GLY A 101 -12.48 12.10 7.76
CA GLY A 101 -13.15 12.08 9.06
C GLY A 101 -12.22 12.13 10.28
N GLY A 102 -10.89 12.18 10.12
CA GLY A 102 -9.90 12.24 11.20
C GLY A 102 -8.55 11.63 10.80
N PRO A 103 -7.58 11.53 11.74
CA PRO A 103 -6.38 10.71 11.56
C PRO A 103 -6.80 9.25 11.31
N LEU A 104 -6.11 8.55 10.41
CA LEU A 104 -6.40 7.13 10.14
C LEU A 104 -6.25 6.35 11.46
N PRO A 105 -7.32 5.69 11.96
CA PRO A 105 -7.36 5.15 13.32
C PRO A 105 -6.61 3.82 13.48
N ASP A 106 -6.04 3.26 12.42
CA ASP A 106 -5.41 1.95 12.48
C ASP A 106 -4.01 2.01 13.11
N ASN A 107 -3.75 1.06 14.01
CA ASN A 107 -2.43 0.89 14.61
C ASN A 107 -1.37 0.49 13.57
N ILE A 108 -1.79 -0.08 12.44
CA ILE A 108 -0.91 -0.54 11.38
C ILE A 108 -0.18 0.59 10.63
N PHE A 109 -0.68 1.82 10.73
CA PHE A 109 0.04 3.01 10.25
C PHE A 109 0.89 3.67 11.34
N ALA A 110 0.68 3.30 12.60
CA ALA A 110 1.32 3.95 13.74
C ALA A 110 2.78 3.50 13.93
N ASP A 111 3.12 2.30 13.47
CA ASP A 111 4.47 1.74 13.48
C ASP A 111 5.10 1.68 12.08
N GLN A 112 4.50 2.33 11.08
CA GLN A 112 4.95 2.26 9.68
C GLN A 112 4.99 0.83 9.12
N PHE A 113 4.14 -0.08 9.62
CA PHE A 113 4.07 -1.49 9.21
C PHE A 113 5.35 -2.29 9.55
N GLU A 114 6.03 -1.87 10.62
CA GLU A 114 7.28 -2.43 11.13
C GLU A 114 7.01 -3.28 12.39
N ASP A 115 6.32 -4.41 12.21
CA ASP A 115 6.14 -5.43 13.27
C ASP A 115 7.42 -6.26 13.51
#